data_AF-A0A9X0L3N8-F1
#
_entry.id   AF-A0A9X0L3N8-F1
#
_cell.length_a   1.000
_cell.length_b   1.000
_cell.length_c   1.000
_cell.angle_alpha   90.00
_cell.angle_beta   90.00
_cell.angle_gamma   90.00
#
_symmetry.space_group_name_H-M   'P 1'
#
loop_
_entity.id
_entity.type
_entity.pdbx_description
1 polymer ?
#
loop_
_entity_poly.entity_id
_entity_poly.type
_entity_poly.pdbx_seq_one_letter_code
_entity_poly.pdbx_strand_id
1 'polypeptide(L)'
;MIKLLRLTASLLLGSILLYIITLNVRLYHQPNTDGGTNSMNADLLAQLRHLKAQLHAGAAHDMQEIYPEGHVFLNAFYSLCWSEVAAAASPQTMLHQEATAESSWAVKEIASPAGQQVFDATLPLPHGAFYNGWLGYSLGKLLLSQPAAKRRPGDVELFRRTCQQIAAVLADAGTPFPESYARGAWPADAAVCAAALATHDRVFTPLYQELLQVWLQRVATHTDMRGMIPHSVEAQSGKVLESARGSSQSLLLSMLYEIDPAYARPHYMLYKQHFADERLGLPGFREHPHGVDGASDIDSGPVVWVSEALLRL
;
A
#
# COMPACT_ATOMS: atom_id res chain seq x y z
N MET A 1 15.53 -51.05 16.12
CA MET A 1 15.03 -50.27 14.96
C MET A 1 13.84 -49.37 15.32
N ILE A 2 12.72 -49.90 15.82
CA ILE A 2 11.50 -49.11 16.13
C ILE A 2 11.73 -48.02 17.20
N LYS A 3 12.49 -48.30 18.27
CA LYS A 3 12.81 -47.30 19.31
C LYS A 3 13.64 -46.13 18.77
N LEU A 4 14.62 -46.43 17.92
CA LEU A 4 15.47 -45.41 17.27
C LEU A 4 14.65 -44.55 16.31
N LEU A 5 13.80 -45.17 15.48
CA LEU A 5 12.90 -44.46 14.58
C LEU A 5 11.95 -43.52 15.33
N ARG A 6 11.37 -43.97 16.45
CA ARG A 6 10.52 -43.13 17.32
C ARG A 6 11.29 -41.96 17.91
N LEU A 7 12.50 -42.20 18.41
CA LEU A 7 13.34 -41.13 18.97
C LEU A 7 13.69 -40.08 17.91
N THR A 8 14.09 -40.51 16.70
CA THR A 8 14.39 -39.60 15.59
C THR A 8 13.16 -38.79 15.17
N ALA A 9 12.00 -39.43 15.05
CA ALA A 9 10.75 -38.73 14.72
C ALA A 9 10.36 -37.72 15.80
N SER A 10 10.49 -38.07 17.08
CA SER A 10 10.23 -37.15 18.19
C SER A 10 11.18 -35.96 18.21
N LEU A 11 12.47 -36.15 17.92
CA LEU A 11 13.44 -35.05 17.83
C LEU A 11 13.12 -34.11 16.66
N LEU A 12 12.73 -34.66 15.50
CA LEU A 12 12.31 -33.86 14.34
C LEU A 12 11.03 -33.05 14.64
N LEU A 13 10.01 -33.67 15.24
CA LEU A 13 8.80 -32.97 15.63
C LEU A 13 9.07 -31.91 16.71
N GLY A 14 9.95 -32.23 17.66
CA GLY A 14 10.40 -31.28 18.69
C GLY A 14 11.10 -30.06 18.09
N SER A 15 11.96 -30.23 17.09
CA SER A 15 12.64 -29.11 16.44
C SER A 15 11.67 -28.25 15.61
N ILE A 16 10.71 -28.85 14.91
CA ILE A 16 9.65 -28.14 14.19
C ILE A 16 8.80 -27.32 15.16
N LEU A 17 8.39 -27.91 16.29
CA LEU A 17 7.60 -27.21 17.31
C LEU A 17 8.38 -26.05 17.93
N LEU A 18 9.66 -26.26 18.27
CA LEU A 18 10.52 -25.20 18.81
C LEU A 18 10.68 -24.05 17.80
N TYR A 19 10.80 -24.36 16.51
CA TYR A 19 10.86 -23.36 15.45
C TYR A 19 9.55 -22.56 15.35
N ILE A 20 8.39 -23.21 15.37
CA ILE A 20 7.07 -22.56 15.38
C ILE A 20 6.92 -21.65 16.61
N ILE A 21 7.30 -22.13 17.80
CA ILE A 21 7.29 -21.33 19.03
C ILE A 21 8.20 -20.11 18.88
N THR A 22 9.39 -20.28 18.31
CA THR A 22 10.33 -19.16 18.08
C THR A 22 9.73 -18.13 17.13
N LEU A 23 9.08 -18.55 16.05
CA LEU A 23 8.39 -17.64 15.13
C LEU A 23 7.27 -16.88 15.84
N ASN A 24 6.45 -17.58 16.64
CA ASN A 24 5.39 -16.96 17.44
C ASN A 24 5.96 -15.91 18.39
N VAL A 25 6.99 -16.25 19.17
CA VAL A 25 7.64 -15.30 20.10
C VAL A 25 8.22 -14.09 19.35
N ARG A 26 8.87 -14.32 18.20
CA ARG A 26 9.41 -13.23 17.38
C ARG A 26 8.35 -12.36 16.74
N LEU A 27 7.16 -12.89 16.45
CA LEU A 27 6.04 -12.09 15.94
C LEU A 27 5.55 -11.07 16.98
N TYR A 28 5.64 -11.40 18.28
CA TYR A 28 5.37 -10.47 19.38
C TYR A 28 6.56 -9.58 19.75
N HIS A 29 7.62 -9.56 18.93
CA HIS A 29 8.76 -8.67 19.15
C HIS A 29 8.31 -7.21 19.14
N GLN A 30 8.66 -6.48 20.20
CA GLN A 30 8.51 -5.04 20.24
C GLN A 30 9.85 -4.40 19.89
N PRO A 31 9.86 -3.45 18.94
CA PRO A 31 11.10 -2.82 18.53
C PRO A 31 11.75 -2.05 19.68
N ASN A 32 13.09 -2.01 19.68
CA ASN A 32 13.82 -1.15 20.60
C ASN A 32 13.54 0.31 20.22
N THR A 33 12.84 1.00 21.12
CA THR A 33 12.49 2.40 21.00
C THR A 33 13.21 3.12 22.14
N ASP A 34 13.90 4.23 21.85
CA ASP A 34 14.71 4.99 22.82
C ASP A 34 13.90 5.65 23.98
N GLY A 35 12.71 5.13 24.32
CA GLY A 35 11.94 5.47 25.52
C GLY A 35 11.23 6.83 25.50
N GLY A 36 11.33 7.59 24.41
CA GLY A 36 10.67 8.89 24.23
C GLY A 36 9.37 8.79 23.43
N THR A 37 8.45 9.73 23.62
CA THR A 37 7.18 9.82 22.85
C THR A 37 7.37 10.06 21.34
N ASN A 38 8.60 10.32 20.88
CA ASN A 38 9.04 10.43 19.48
C ASN A 38 10.26 9.54 19.17
N SER A 39 10.48 8.46 19.92
CA SER A 39 11.65 7.62 19.70
C SER A 39 11.56 6.87 18.37
N MET A 40 12.55 7.10 17.50
CA MET A 40 12.70 6.41 16.23
C MET A 40 13.15 4.96 16.50
N ASN A 41 12.59 4.01 15.75
CA ASN A 41 13.05 2.62 15.78
C ASN A 41 14.39 2.50 15.03
N ALA A 42 15.46 2.18 15.76
CA ALA A 42 16.81 2.09 15.22
C ALA A 42 16.95 1.01 14.13
N ASP A 43 16.26 -0.13 14.27
CA ASP A 43 16.29 -1.23 13.30
C ASP A 43 15.60 -0.81 11.99
N LEU A 44 14.48 -0.08 12.08
CA LEU A 44 13.81 0.48 10.90
C LEU A 44 14.70 1.50 10.18
N LEU A 45 15.40 2.36 10.91
CA LEU A 45 16.32 3.32 10.30
C LEU A 45 17.52 2.63 9.64
N ALA A 46 18.06 1.58 10.25
CA ALA A 46 19.11 0.75 9.66
C ALA A 46 18.63 0.09 8.36
N GLN A 47 17.40 -0.46 8.36
CA GLN A 47 16.79 -1.04 7.17
C GLN A 47 16.61 0.00 6.05
N LEU A 48 16.12 1.21 6.37
CA LEU A 48 15.97 2.28 5.37
C LEU A 48 17.31 2.71 4.77
N ARG A 49 18.38 2.77 5.57
CA ARG A 49 19.73 3.05 5.06
C ARG A 49 20.31 1.93 4.21
N HIS A 50 19.98 0.67 4.52
CA HIS A 50 20.31 -0.43 3.63
C HIS A 50 19.55 -0.31 2.29
N LEU A 51 18.24 -0.07 2.34
CA LEU A 51 17.39 0.11 1.16
C LEU A 51 17.85 1.30 0.31
N LYS A 52 18.29 2.40 0.92
CA LYS A 52 18.90 3.53 0.22
C LYS A 52 20.01 3.09 -0.74
N ALA A 53 20.96 2.28 -0.25
CA ALA A 53 22.04 1.79 -1.10
C ALA A 53 21.53 0.93 -2.27
N GLN A 54 20.51 0.10 -2.04
CA GLN A 54 19.94 -0.77 -3.09
C GLN A 54 19.15 0.03 -4.14
N LEU A 55 18.30 0.96 -3.71
CA LEU A 55 17.48 1.80 -4.59
C LEU A 55 18.35 2.69 -5.48
N HIS A 56 19.38 3.33 -4.91
CA HIS A 56 20.33 4.13 -5.68
C HIS A 56 21.19 3.28 -6.62
N ALA A 57 21.29 1.96 -6.38
CA ALA A 57 21.97 1.01 -7.26
C ALA A 57 21.08 0.41 -8.35
N GLY A 58 19.80 0.78 -8.43
CA GLY A 58 18.89 0.35 -9.50
C GLY A 58 17.81 -0.65 -9.10
N ALA A 59 17.65 -0.99 -7.81
CA ALA A 59 16.69 -2.01 -7.37
C ALA A 59 15.23 -1.76 -7.82
N ALA A 60 14.83 -0.51 -8.07
CA ALA A 60 13.50 -0.20 -8.61
C ALA A 60 13.34 -0.65 -10.08
N HIS A 61 14.41 -0.57 -10.88
CA HIS A 61 14.43 -1.09 -12.24
C HIS A 61 14.39 -2.62 -12.22
N ASP A 62 15.16 -3.25 -11.33
CA ASP A 62 15.12 -4.72 -11.16
C ASP A 62 13.72 -5.20 -10.77
N MET A 63 13.04 -4.46 -9.88
CA MET A 63 11.67 -4.79 -9.47
C MET A 63 10.67 -4.63 -10.62
N GLN A 64 10.89 -3.65 -11.51
CA GLN A 64 10.05 -3.42 -12.70
C GLN A 64 10.06 -4.60 -13.68
N GLU A 65 11.13 -5.40 -13.69
CA GLU A 65 11.23 -6.62 -14.50
C GLU A 65 10.42 -7.80 -13.91
N ILE A 66 10.13 -7.76 -12.61
CA ILE A 66 9.40 -8.81 -11.89
C ILE A 66 7.91 -8.48 -11.80
N TYR A 67 7.59 -7.20 -11.59
CA TYR A 67 6.24 -6.72 -11.34
C TYR A 67 5.95 -5.49 -12.21
N PRO A 68 4.82 -5.45 -12.95
CA PRO A 68 4.53 -4.37 -13.90
C PRO A 68 4.52 -2.96 -13.29
N GLU A 69 4.34 -2.82 -11.98
CA GLU A 69 4.34 -1.55 -11.27
C GLU A 69 5.53 -1.39 -10.31
N GLY A 70 6.51 -2.30 -10.43
CA GLY A 70 7.63 -2.48 -9.51
C GLY A 70 8.42 -1.21 -9.23
N HIS A 71 8.72 -0.42 -10.27
CA HIS A 71 9.48 0.82 -10.10
C HIS A 71 8.71 1.84 -9.27
N VAL A 72 7.42 2.03 -9.55
CA VAL A 72 6.57 2.99 -8.85
C VAL A 72 6.32 2.55 -7.41
N PHE A 73 5.93 1.29 -7.18
CA PHE A 73 5.65 0.79 -5.83
C PHE A 73 6.87 0.87 -4.92
N LEU A 74 8.05 0.42 -5.39
CA LEU A 74 9.23 0.40 -4.53
C LEU A 74 9.65 1.81 -4.13
N ASN A 75 9.64 2.76 -5.07
CA ASN A 75 9.93 4.16 -4.77
C ASN A 75 8.83 4.81 -3.91
N ALA A 76 7.55 4.47 -4.11
CA ALA A 76 6.46 5.01 -3.32
C ALA A 76 6.57 4.60 -1.85
N PHE A 77 6.69 3.30 -1.55
CA PHE A 77 6.85 2.82 -0.18
C PHE A 77 8.12 3.36 0.47
N TYR A 78 9.23 3.40 -0.26
CA TYR A 78 10.47 4.00 0.24
C TYR A 78 10.29 5.49 0.58
N SER A 79 9.62 6.24 -0.28
CA SER A 79 9.31 7.66 -0.05
C SER A 79 8.40 7.86 1.17
N LEU A 80 7.38 7.03 1.33
CA LEU A 80 6.43 7.09 2.45
C LEU A 80 7.14 6.83 3.78
N CYS A 81 7.98 5.80 3.85
CA CYS A 81 8.77 5.50 5.05
C CYS A 81 9.69 6.67 5.45
N TRP A 82 10.41 7.24 4.48
CA TRP A 82 11.26 8.41 4.76
C TRP A 82 10.45 9.67 5.09
N SER A 83 9.24 9.83 4.55
CA SER A 83 8.33 10.93 4.94
C SER A 83 7.91 10.84 6.41
N GLU A 84 7.63 9.63 6.91
CA GLU A 84 7.33 9.40 8.33
C GLU A 84 8.56 9.69 9.21
N VAL A 85 9.76 9.28 8.78
CA VAL A 85 11.01 9.63 9.48
C VAL A 85 11.21 11.14 9.54
N ALA A 86 10.98 11.85 8.43
CA ALA A 86 11.08 13.30 8.36
C ALA A 86 10.05 13.98 9.28
N ALA A 87 8.81 13.48 9.35
CA ALA A 87 7.76 14.02 10.20
C ALA A 87 8.05 13.81 11.71
N ALA A 88 8.67 12.70 12.08
CA ALA A 88 9.02 12.40 13.47
C ALA A 88 10.32 13.09 13.93
N ALA A 89 11.26 13.36 13.02
CA ALA A 89 12.53 14.01 13.33
C ALA A 89 12.41 15.54 13.41
N SER A 90 13.11 16.17 14.36
CA SER A 90 13.15 17.63 14.47
C SER A 90 13.73 18.28 13.19
N PRO A 91 13.11 19.34 12.64
CA PRO A 91 13.50 19.94 11.35
C PRO A 91 14.96 20.40 11.22
N GLN A 92 15.63 20.65 12.35
CA GLN A 92 17.02 21.11 12.41
C GLN A 92 18.04 19.96 12.39
N THR A 93 17.59 18.71 12.46
CA THR A 93 18.49 17.55 12.54
C THR A 93 18.98 17.10 11.17
N MET A 94 20.18 16.51 11.13
CA MET A 94 20.69 15.85 9.91
C MET A 94 19.77 14.70 9.47
N LEU A 95 19.11 14.02 10.41
CA LEU A 95 18.16 12.95 10.09
C LEU A 95 16.96 13.47 9.32
N HIS A 96 16.37 14.60 9.74
CA HIS A 96 15.27 15.23 8.99
C HIS A 96 15.70 15.64 7.58
N GLN A 97 16.92 16.17 7.44
CA GLN A 97 17.48 16.55 6.13
C GLN A 97 17.69 15.33 5.23
N GLU A 98 18.28 14.25 5.76
CA GLU A 98 18.43 12.97 5.06
C GLU A 98 17.06 12.43 4.62
N ALA A 99 16.12 12.33 5.55
CA ALA A 99 14.79 11.78 5.30
C ALA A 99 14.02 12.57 4.24
N THR A 100 14.06 13.90 4.31
CA THR A 100 13.45 14.76 3.30
C THR A 100 14.12 14.60 1.94
N ALA A 101 15.45 14.49 1.90
CA ALA A 101 16.19 14.30 0.66
C ALA A 101 15.88 12.96 -0.01
N GLU A 102 15.85 11.86 0.76
CA GLU A 102 15.54 10.52 0.25
C GLU A 102 14.10 10.41 -0.22
N SER A 103 13.13 10.91 0.55
CA SER A 103 11.73 10.92 0.12
C SER A 103 11.53 11.77 -1.13
N SER A 104 12.21 12.93 -1.22
CA SER A 104 12.19 13.77 -2.41
C SER A 104 12.89 13.13 -3.62
N TRP A 105 13.96 12.35 -3.41
CA TRP A 105 14.63 11.62 -4.49
C TRP A 105 13.69 10.55 -5.05
N ALA A 106 13.07 9.76 -4.18
CA ALA A 106 12.15 8.70 -4.56
C ALA A 106 10.92 9.22 -5.32
N VAL A 107 10.35 10.36 -4.91
CA VAL A 107 9.26 11.03 -5.64
C VAL A 107 9.69 11.40 -7.06
N LYS A 108 10.94 11.85 -7.26
CA LYS A 108 11.45 12.15 -8.61
C LYS A 108 11.62 10.89 -9.45
N GLU A 109 12.00 9.78 -8.84
CA GLU A 109 12.09 8.50 -9.54
C GLU A 109 10.71 8.02 -10.00
N ILE A 110 9.64 8.21 -9.20
CA ILE A 110 8.26 7.96 -9.63
C ILE A 110 7.88 8.90 -10.78
N ALA A 111 8.22 10.19 -10.68
CA ALA A 111 7.93 11.19 -11.71
C ALA A 111 8.81 11.09 -12.97
N SER A 112 9.76 10.15 -13.01
CA SER A 112 10.72 10.00 -14.10
C SER A 112 10.10 9.28 -15.32
N PRO A 113 10.77 9.32 -16.49
CA PRO A 113 10.37 8.50 -17.64
C PRO A 113 10.29 7.01 -17.32
N ALA A 114 11.18 6.48 -16.45
CA ALA A 114 11.14 5.08 -16.03
C ALA A 114 9.87 4.76 -15.24
N GLY A 115 9.46 5.65 -14.34
CA GLY A 115 8.22 5.49 -13.56
C GLY A 115 6.94 5.62 -14.41
N GLN A 116 7.02 6.20 -15.60
CA GLN A 116 5.89 6.34 -16.53
C GLN A 116 5.86 5.26 -17.62
N GLN A 117 6.98 4.56 -17.85
CA GLN A 117 7.25 3.79 -19.06
C GLN A 117 6.17 2.75 -19.41
N VAL A 118 5.62 2.10 -18.40
CA VAL A 118 4.65 0.99 -18.53
C VAL A 118 3.20 1.44 -18.56
N PHE A 119 2.93 2.71 -18.27
CA PHE A 119 1.58 3.23 -18.11
C PHE A 119 1.11 3.98 -19.36
N ASP A 120 -0.18 3.83 -19.68
CA ASP A 120 -0.77 4.44 -20.87
C ASP A 120 -1.06 5.93 -20.66
N ALA A 121 -0.29 6.78 -21.33
CA ALA A 121 -0.43 8.24 -21.29
C ALA A 121 -1.73 8.76 -21.93
N THR A 122 -2.47 7.91 -22.66
CA THR A 122 -3.69 8.29 -23.40
C THR A 122 -4.98 8.05 -22.62
N LEU A 123 -4.89 7.46 -21.43
CA LEU A 123 -6.04 7.26 -20.54
C LEU A 123 -6.66 8.61 -20.11
N PRO A 124 -7.96 8.62 -19.75
CA PRO A 124 -8.63 9.83 -19.26
C PRO A 124 -7.88 10.52 -18.11
N LEU A 125 -7.30 9.72 -17.22
CA LEU A 125 -6.24 10.14 -16.31
C LEU A 125 -4.90 9.66 -16.90
N PRO A 126 -4.06 10.53 -17.48
CA PRO A 126 -2.82 10.10 -18.13
C PRO A 126 -1.94 9.26 -17.21
N HIS A 127 -1.53 8.07 -17.68
CA HIS A 127 -0.81 7.03 -16.91
C HIS A 127 -1.65 6.29 -15.85
N GLY A 128 -2.95 6.53 -15.80
CA GLY A 128 -3.90 5.77 -14.99
C GLY A 128 -3.89 6.09 -13.50
N ALA A 129 -4.88 5.53 -12.80
CA ALA A 129 -5.13 5.71 -11.37
C ALA A 129 -3.99 5.21 -10.50
N PHE A 130 -3.38 4.08 -10.84
CA PHE A 130 -2.25 3.53 -10.09
C PHE A 130 -1.09 4.54 -10.00
N TYR A 131 -0.57 4.97 -11.15
CA TYR A 131 0.57 5.90 -11.21
C TYR A 131 0.29 7.21 -10.48
N ASN A 132 -0.85 7.85 -10.81
CA ASN A 132 -1.18 9.16 -10.26
C ASN A 132 -1.53 9.10 -8.78
N GLY A 133 -2.19 8.03 -8.33
CA GLY A 133 -2.48 7.79 -6.92
C GLY A 133 -1.20 7.74 -6.10
N TRP A 134 -0.24 6.90 -6.48
CA TRP A 134 1.02 6.76 -5.75
C TRP A 134 1.90 8.00 -5.83
N LEU A 135 2.02 8.63 -7.02
CA LEU A 135 2.75 9.90 -7.15
C LEU A 135 2.13 10.98 -6.25
N GLY A 136 0.81 11.16 -6.33
CA GLY A 136 0.09 12.16 -5.55
C GLY A 136 0.18 11.90 -4.05
N TYR A 137 -0.01 10.65 -3.62
CA TYR A 137 0.04 10.30 -2.20
C TYR A 137 1.45 10.47 -1.63
N SER A 138 2.49 10.01 -2.32
CA SER A 138 3.90 10.22 -1.90
C SER A 138 4.28 11.70 -1.86
N LEU A 139 3.89 12.50 -2.85
CA LEU A 139 4.07 13.96 -2.83
C LEU A 139 3.38 14.61 -1.64
N GLY A 140 2.12 14.25 -1.37
CA GLY A 140 1.37 14.80 -0.25
C GLY A 140 2.04 14.51 1.09
N LYS A 141 2.51 13.28 1.31
CA LYS A 141 3.21 12.88 2.53
C LYS A 141 4.58 13.56 2.66
N LEU A 142 5.33 13.74 1.57
CA LEU A 142 6.56 14.53 1.54
C LEU A 142 6.30 16.01 1.93
N LEU A 143 5.21 16.60 1.44
CA LEU A 143 4.89 18.01 1.76
C LEU A 143 4.39 18.17 3.20
N LEU A 144 3.66 17.19 3.74
CA LEU A 144 3.24 17.17 5.15
C LEU A 144 4.43 17.07 6.10
N SER A 145 5.48 16.33 5.73
CA SER A 145 6.67 16.18 6.59
C SER A 145 7.56 17.43 6.62
N GLN A 146 7.25 18.47 5.83
CA GLN A 146 8.05 19.70 5.73
C GLN A 146 7.29 20.95 6.19
N PRO A 147 7.99 21.91 6.83
CA PRO A 147 7.46 23.26 7.02
C PRO A 147 7.12 23.92 5.68
N ALA A 148 6.01 24.67 5.61
CA ALA A 148 5.55 25.30 4.37
C ALA A 148 6.62 26.15 3.67
N ALA A 149 7.45 26.87 4.42
CA ALA A 149 8.53 27.72 3.90
C ALA A 149 9.72 26.94 3.30
N LYS A 150 9.79 25.61 3.51
CA LYS A 150 10.86 24.74 3.01
C LYS A 150 10.42 23.86 1.83
N ARG A 151 9.11 23.84 1.53
CA ARG A 151 8.56 23.06 0.41
C ARG A 151 9.08 23.59 -0.91
N ARG A 152 9.52 22.69 -1.79
CA ARG A 152 10.01 23.06 -3.11
C ARG A 152 8.83 23.46 -4.00
N PRO A 153 8.88 24.60 -4.71
CA PRO A 153 7.76 25.05 -5.55
C PRO A 153 7.35 24.02 -6.62
N GLY A 154 8.33 23.31 -7.21
CA GLY A 154 8.06 22.26 -8.19
C GLY A 154 7.25 21.08 -7.64
N ASP A 155 7.52 20.65 -6.41
CA ASP A 155 6.79 19.55 -5.77
C ASP A 155 5.35 19.97 -5.44
N VAL A 156 5.18 21.22 -4.97
CA VAL A 156 3.87 21.81 -4.70
C VAL A 156 3.02 21.89 -5.96
N GLU A 157 3.61 22.38 -7.06
CA GLU A 157 2.92 22.51 -8.35
C GLU A 157 2.56 21.13 -8.94
N LEU A 158 3.49 20.17 -8.90
CA LEU A 158 3.24 18.81 -9.35
C LEU A 158 2.11 18.17 -8.54
N PHE A 159 2.15 18.29 -7.21
CA PHE A 159 1.11 17.72 -6.34
C PHE A 159 -0.26 18.32 -6.63
N ARG A 160 -0.36 19.65 -6.76
CA ARG A 160 -1.63 20.32 -7.11
C ARG A 160 -2.18 19.85 -8.44
N ARG A 161 -1.33 19.76 -9.46
CA ARG A 161 -1.72 19.28 -10.79
C ARG A 161 -2.22 17.84 -10.76
N THR A 162 -1.48 16.95 -10.08
CA THR A 162 -1.89 15.56 -9.91
C THR A 162 -3.23 15.46 -9.19
N CYS A 163 -3.44 16.21 -8.09
CA CYS A 163 -4.73 16.26 -7.40
C CYS A 163 -5.86 16.80 -8.28
N GLN A 164 -5.62 17.83 -9.09
CA GLN A 164 -6.63 18.36 -10.01
C GLN A 164 -7.04 17.32 -11.06
N GLN A 165 -6.08 16.60 -11.63
CA GLN A 165 -6.36 15.54 -12.60
C GLN A 165 -7.13 14.37 -11.97
N ILE A 166 -6.72 13.94 -10.77
CA ILE A 166 -7.43 12.92 -10.00
C ILE A 166 -8.86 13.36 -9.69
N ALA A 167 -9.04 14.59 -9.18
CA ALA A 167 -10.34 15.10 -8.82
C ALA A 167 -11.28 15.18 -10.03
N ALA A 168 -10.76 15.55 -11.21
CA ALA A 168 -11.54 15.60 -12.44
C ALA A 168 -12.12 14.22 -12.83
N VAL A 169 -11.33 13.14 -12.70
CA VAL A 169 -11.84 11.80 -13.02
C VAL A 169 -12.70 11.19 -11.93
N LEU A 170 -12.45 11.49 -10.64
CA LEU A 170 -13.32 11.01 -9.55
C LEU A 170 -14.69 11.72 -9.55
N ALA A 171 -14.76 12.94 -10.09
CA ALA A 171 -16.00 13.67 -10.28
C ALA A 171 -16.83 13.16 -11.46
N ASP A 172 -16.23 12.38 -12.38
CA ASP A 172 -16.96 11.83 -13.53
C ASP A 172 -18.04 10.82 -13.10
N ALA A 173 -19.18 10.84 -13.78
CA ALA A 173 -20.42 10.19 -13.35
C ALA A 173 -20.48 8.69 -13.66
N GLY A 174 -19.69 8.18 -14.61
CA GLY A 174 -19.78 6.80 -15.10
C GLY A 174 -19.51 5.73 -14.04
N THR A 175 -18.38 5.84 -13.35
CA THR A 175 -17.93 4.91 -12.29
C THR A 175 -17.15 5.68 -11.23
N PRO A 176 -17.17 5.28 -9.94
CA PRO A 176 -16.25 5.85 -8.94
C PRO A 176 -14.80 5.37 -9.12
N PHE A 177 -14.53 4.43 -10.02
CA PHE A 177 -13.23 3.78 -10.16
C PHE A 177 -12.56 4.15 -11.49
N PRO A 178 -11.62 5.10 -11.50
CA PRO A 178 -10.86 5.44 -12.71
C PRO A 178 -10.00 4.27 -13.17
N GLU A 179 -9.71 4.25 -14.48
CA GLU A 179 -8.83 3.25 -15.09
C GLU A 179 -7.40 3.35 -14.54
N SER A 180 -6.87 2.23 -14.04
CA SER A 180 -5.43 2.06 -13.78
C SER A 180 -4.71 1.68 -15.07
N TYR A 181 -5.38 0.86 -15.89
CA TYR A 181 -4.94 0.42 -17.20
C TYR A 181 -6.10 0.50 -18.17
N ALA A 182 -5.83 0.48 -19.48
CA ALA A 182 -6.88 0.51 -20.49
C ALA A 182 -7.91 -0.61 -20.26
N ARG A 183 -9.16 -0.21 -19.97
CA ARG A 183 -10.32 -1.04 -19.61
C ARG A 183 -10.24 -1.77 -18.26
N GLY A 184 -9.19 -1.53 -17.47
CA GLY A 184 -8.98 -2.13 -16.16
C GLY A 184 -9.05 -1.10 -15.05
N ALA A 185 -9.94 -1.30 -14.07
CA ALA A 185 -10.08 -0.45 -12.91
C ALA A 185 -10.02 -1.27 -11.62
N TRP A 186 -9.19 -0.81 -10.68
CA TRP A 186 -9.03 -1.40 -9.36
C TRP A 186 -9.48 -0.39 -8.30
N PRO A 187 -10.50 -0.72 -7.50
CA PRO A 187 -10.94 0.15 -6.40
C PRO A 187 -9.85 0.51 -5.39
N ALA A 188 -8.85 -0.36 -5.20
CA ALA A 188 -7.71 -0.06 -4.36
C ALA A 188 -6.90 1.17 -4.87
N ASP A 189 -6.64 1.25 -6.18
CA ASP A 189 -5.92 2.37 -6.79
C ASP A 189 -6.74 3.67 -6.73
N ALA A 190 -8.06 3.56 -6.93
CA ALA A 190 -8.99 4.66 -6.74
C ALA A 190 -8.96 5.19 -5.30
N ALA A 191 -8.82 4.30 -4.31
CA ALA A 191 -8.67 4.71 -2.91
C ALA A 191 -7.34 5.43 -2.64
N VAL A 192 -6.23 5.02 -3.29
CA VAL A 192 -4.94 5.76 -3.19
C VAL A 192 -5.10 7.16 -3.80
N CYS A 193 -5.77 7.29 -4.94
CA CYS A 193 -6.12 8.58 -5.54
C CYS A 193 -6.93 9.47 -4.59
N ALA A 194 -7.98 8.92 -3.99
CA ALA A 194 -8.81 9.64 -3.01
C ALA A 194 -8.01 10.04 -1.76
N ALA A 195 -7.11 9.17 -1.27
CA ALA A 195 -6.21 9.49 -0.16
C ALA A 195 -5.23 10.63 -0.50
N ALA A 196 -4.78 10.74 -1.75
CA ALA A 196 -3.99 11.89 -2.21
C ALA A 196 -4.78 13.20 -2.11
N LEU A 197 -6.08 13.21 -2.47
CA LEU A 197 -6.96 14.37 -2.29
C LEU A 197 -7.22 14.71 -0.82
N ALA A 198 -7.47 13.69 0.02
CA ALA A 198 -7.60 13.90 1.47
C ALA A 198 -6.30 14.47 2.07
N THR A 199 -5.15 14.06 1.54
CA THR A 199 -3.83 14.60 1.91
C THR A 199 -3.66 16.04 1.45
N HIS A 200 -4.14 16.40 0.26
CA HIS A 200 -4.14 17.79 -0.21
C HIS A 200 -4.81 18.72 0.80
N ASP A 201 -5.98 18.34 1.32
CA ASP A 201 -6.76 19.15 2.26
C ASP A 201 -6.10 19.27 3.65
N ARG A 202 -5.06 18.46 3.94
CA ARG A 202 -4.19 18.62 5.11
C ARG A 202 -2.97 19.50 4.83
N VAL A 203 -2.50 19.54 3.58
CA VAL A 203 -1.33 20.32 3.15
C VAL A 203 -1.68 21.78 2.85
N PHE A 204 -2.87 22.03 2.31
CA PHE A 204 -3.39 23.32 1.86
C PHE A 204 -4.80 23.58 2.41
N THR A 205 -5.39 24.71 2.01
CA THR A 205 -6.81 24.97 2.26
C THR A 205 -7.66 23.83 1.69
N PRO A 206 -8.57 23.23 2.49
CA PRO A 206 -9.43 22.15 2.03
C PRO A 206 -10.25 22.52 0.78
N LEU A 207 -10.32 21.58 -0.17
CA LEU A 207 -11.00 21.75 -1.44
C LEU A 207 -11.80 20.51 -1.86
N TYR A 208 -11.41 19.31 -1.44
CA TYR A 208 -11.93 18.06 -2.00
C TYR A 208 -12.85 17.28 -1.06
N GLN A 209 -13.12 17.78 0.15
CA GLN A 209 -13.98 17.09 1.14
C GLN A 209 -15.34 16.69 0.59
N GLU A 210 -16.06 17.58 -0.11
CA GLU A 210 -17.37 17.28 -0.70
C GLU A 210 -17.27 16.20 -1.78
N LEU A 211 -16.28 16.33 -2.68
CA LEU A 211 -16.02 15.34 -3.72
C LEU A 211 -15.74 13.95 -3.11
N LEU A 212 -14.94 13.87 -2.06
CA LEU A 212 -14.61 12.62 -1.37
C LEU A 212 -15.84 11.98 -0.72
N GLN A 213 -16.72 12.78 -0.11
CA GLN A 213 -17.96 12.27 0.48
C GLN A 213 -18.92 11.73 -0.59
N VAL A 214 -19.08 12.44 -1.72
CA VAL A 214 -19.87 11.96 -2.86
C VAL A 214 -19.24 10.69 -3.46
N TRP A 215 -17.91 10.65 -3.59
CA TRP A 215 -17.20 9.48 -4.08
C TRP A 215 -17.42 8.25 -3.17
N LEU A 216 -17.30 8.39 -1.85
CA LEU A 216 -17.57 7.30 -0.90
C LEU A 216 -19.00 6.78 -1.01
N GLN A 217 -19.99 7.67 -1.17
CA GLN A 217 -21.39 7.27 -1.38
C GLN A 217 -21.55 6.44 -2.66
N ARG A 218 -20.84 6.78 -3.74
CA ARG A 218 -20.85 6.00 -4.98
C ARG A 218 -20.11 4.68 -4.84
N VAL A 219 -19.00 4.63 -4.12
CA VAL A 219 -18.28 3.37 -3.82
C VAL A 219 -19.19 2.41 -3.05
N ALA A 220 -19.99 2.92 -2.10
CA ALA A 220 -20.92 2.11 -1.33
C ALA A 220 -22.03 1.44 -2.17
N THR A 221 -22.29 1.91 -3.40
CA THR A 221 -23.23 1.26 -4.33
C THR A 221 -22.57 0.22 -5.25
N HIS A 222 -21.26 0.03 -5.17
CA HIS A 222 -20.47 -0.86 -6.03
C HIS A 222 -19.69 -1.89 -5.20
N THR A 223 -20.41 -2.64 -4.38
CA THR A 223 -19.84 -3.69 -3.54
C THR A 223 -20.07 -5.08 -4.13
N ASP A 224 -19.26 -6.04 -3.72
CA ASP A 224 -19.52 -7.46 -3.97
C ASP A 224 -20.73 -7.97 -3.16
N MET A 225 -21.03 -9.26 -3.30
CA MET A 225 -22.16 -9.91 -2.62
C MET A 225 -22.08 -9.90 -1.08
N ARG A 226 -20.91 -9.60 -0.50
CA ARG A 226 -20.67 -9.50 0.95
C ARG A 226 -20.72 -8.04 1.43
N GLY A 227 -21.03 -7.09 0.55
CA GLY A 227 -20.98 -5.66 0.87
C GLY A 227 -19.56 -5.12 0.96
N MET A 228 -18.56 -5.82 0.42
CA MET A 228 -17.16 -5.40 0.43
C MET A 228 -16.80 -4.72 -0.89
N ILE A 229 -15.83 -3.80 -0.84
CA ILE A 229 -15.36 -3.15 -2.07
C ILE A 229 -14.58 -4.20 -2.88
N PRO A 230 -14.91 -4.42 -4.16
CA PRO A 230 -14.35 -5.51 -4.96
C PRO A 230 -12.86 -5.34 -5.25
N HIS A 231 -12.20 -6.42 -5.70
CA HIS A 231 -10.80 -6.36 -6.12
C HIS A 231 -10.65 -5.64 -7.46
N SER A 232 -11.49 -5.97 -8.44
CA SER A 232 -11.49 -5.36 -9.77
C SER A 232 -12.90 -5.16 -10.32
N VAL A 233 -13.05 -4.17 -11.18
CA VAL A 233 -14.33 -3.78 -11.79
C VAL A 233 -14.15 -3.44 -13.27
N GLU A 234 -15.25 -3.49 -14.03
CA GLU A 234 -15.28 -2.97 -15.39
C GLU A 234 -15.21 -1.44 -15.35
N ALA A 235 -14.22 -0.87 -16.06
CA ALA A 235 -13.95 0.55 -16.02
C ALA A 235 -15.10 1.44 -16.51
N GLN A 236 -15.97 0.98 -17.40
CA GLN A 236 -17.05 1.81 -17.93
C GLN A 236 -18.28 1.85 -17.00
N SER A 237 -18.59 0.72 -16.35
CA SER A 237 -19.85 0.55 -15.61
C SER A 237 -19.67 0.44 -14.10
N GLY A 238 -18.44 0.24 -13.62
CA GLY A 238 -18.17 -0.11 -12.22
C GLY A 238 -18.66 -1.52 -11.83
N LYS A 239 -19.12 -2.33 -12.79
CA LYS A 239 -19.58 -3.69 -12.52
C LYS A 239 -18.46 -4.54 -11.94
N VAL A 240 -18.77 -5.24 -10.85
CA VAL A 240 -17.84 -6.17 -10.19
C VAL A 240 -17.38 -7.25 -11.17
N LEU A 241 -16.07 -7.37 -11.36
CA LEU A 241 -15.44 -8.46 -12.11
C LEU A 241 -14.89 -9.50 -11.15
N GLU A 242 -14.19 -9.06 -10.11
CA GLU A 242 -13.64 -9.93 -9.07
C GLU A 242 -14.09 -9.44 -7.69
N SER A 243 -14.56 -10.38 -6.86
CA SER A 243 -14.95 -10.10 -5.48
C SER A 243 -13.76 -9.62 -4.64
N ALA A 244 -14.01 -9.15 -3.42
CA ALA A 244 -12.95 -8.64 -2.56
C ALA A 244 -11.82 -9.67 -2.33
N ARG A 245 -10.57 -9.19 -2.37
CA ARG A 245 -9.33 -9.93 -2.06
C ARG A 245 -8.58 -9.30 -0.89
N GLY A 246 -7.89 -10.12 -0.10
CA GLY A 246 -7.25 -9.72 1.16
C GLY A 246 -6.13 -8.70 0.98
N SER A 247 -5.25 -8.92 0.01
CA SER A 247 -4.22 -7.97 -0.42
C SER A 247 -4.81 -6.58 -0.70
N SER A 248 -5.80 -6.50 -1.58
CA SER A 248 -6.46 -5.24 -1.95
C SER A 248 -7.24 -4.61 -0.81
N GLN A 249 -7.93 -5.41 0.02
CA GLN A 249 -8.60 -4.88 1.21
C GLN A 249 -7.59 -4.27 2.18
N SER A 250 -6.42 -4.87 2.37
CA SER A 250 -5.39 -4.34 3.27
C SER A 250 -4.90 -2.97 2.83
N LEU A 251 -4.63 -2.80 1.53
CA LEU A 251 -4.26 -1.50 0.96
C LEU A 251 -5.44 -0.51 1.06
N LEU A 252 -6.61 -0.92 0.59
CA LEU A 252 -7.80 -0.08 0.51
C LEU A 252 -8.21 0.44 1.89
N LEU A 253 -8.20 -0.39 2.93
CA LEU A 253 -8.58 0.02 4.29
C LEU A 253 -7.58 0.98 4.91
N SER A 254 -6.30 0.85 4.58
CA SER A 254 -5.27 1.81 4.98
C SER A 254 -5.55 3.19 4.38
N MET A 255 -6.00 3.23 3.12
CA MET A 255 -6.38 4.47 2.45
C MET A 255 -7.72 5.03 2.95
N LEU A 256 -8.74 4.18 3.14
CA LEU A 256 -10.04 4.61 3.65
C LEU A 256 -9.93 5.27 5.02
N TYR A 257 -9.03 4.78 5.89
CA TYR A 257 -8.81 5.41 7.20
C TYR A 257 -8.24 6.83 7.06
N GLU A 258 -7.38 7.08 6.08
CA GLU A 258 -6.85 8.42 5.78
C GLU A 258 -7.91 9.35 5.18
N ILE A 259 -8.90 8.81 4.46
CA ILE A 259 -9.98 9.56 3.82
C ILE A 259 -11.09 9.88 4.82
N ASP A 260 -11.65 8.86 5.47
CA ASP A 260 -12.74 8.97 6.44
C ASP A 260 -12.70 7.77 7.43
N PRO A 261 -12.16 7.97 8.65
CA PRO A 261 -12.10 6.92 9.67
C PRO A 261 -13.46 6.34 10.08
N ALA A 262 -14.54 7.13 10.00
CA ALA A 262 -15.87 6.69 10.36
C ALA A 262 -16.43 5.74 9.29
N TYR A 263 -16.19 6.04 8.01
CA TYR A 263 -16.49 5.14 6.90
C TYR A 263 -15.61 3.87 6.94
N ALA A 264 -14.30 4.00 7.20
CA ALA A 264 -13.37 2.87 7.18
C ALA A 264 -13.66 1.79 8.24
N ARG A 265 -14.12 2.19 9.43
CA ARG A 265 -14.33 1.30 10.58
C ARG A 265 -15.25 0.10 10.28
N PRO A 266 -16.48 0.26 9.76
CA PRO A 266 -17.34 -0.88 9.43
C PRO A 266 -16.74 -1.78 8.35
N HIS A 267 -16.04 -1.23 7.34
CA HIS A 267 -15.35 -2.04 6.33
C HIS A 267 -14.21 -2.88 6.93
N TYR A 268 -13.45 -2.34 7.88
CA TYR A 268 -12.45 -3.12 8.61
C TYR A 268 -13.05 -4.26 9.44
N MET A 269 -14.24 -4.06 10.02
CA MET A 269 -14.94 -5.14 10.73
C MET A 269 -15.35 -6.27 9.78
N LEU A 270 -15.88 -5.95 8.59
CA LEU A 270 -16.19 -6.94 7.55
C LEU A 270 -14.93 -7.67 7.09
N TYR A 271 -13.84 -6.95 6.88
CA TYR A 271 -12.55 -7.54 6.50
C TYR A 271 -12.05 -8.52 7.56
N LYS A 272 -12.05 -8.12 8.83
CA LYS A 272 -11.68 -9.00 9.94
C LYS A 272 -12.60 -10.22 10.02
N GLN A 273 -13.90 -10.04 9.84
CA GLN A 273 -14.86 -11.14 9.87
C GLN A 273 -14.62 -12.17 8.75
N HIS A 274 -14.32 -11.71 7.54
CA HIS A 274 -14.24 -12.58 6.36
C HIS A 274 -12.84 -13.08 6.03
N PHE A 275 -11.78 -12.41 6.50
CA PHE A 275 -10.41 -12.71 6.08
C PHE A 275 -9.45 -13.00 7.23
N ALA A 276 -9.71 -12.56 8.46
CA ALA A 276 -8.81 -12.86 9.56
C ALA A 276 -8.77 -14.37 9.81
N ASP A 277 -7.58 -14.91 9.92
CA ASP A 277 -7.32 -16.34 10.11
C ASP A 277 -6.10 -16.50 11.03
N GLU A 278 -5.95 -17.69 11.60
CA GLU A 278 -4.84 -18.02 12.49
C GLU A 278 -4.32 -19.41 12.14
N ARG A 279 -3.02 -19.52 11.90
CA ARG A 279 -2.36 -20.81 11.66
C ARG A 279 -1.18 -20.97 12.59
N LEU A 280 -1.23 -22.03 13.41
CA LEU A 280 -0.16 -22.37 14.36
C LEU A 280 0.19 -21.22 15.33
N GLY A 281 -0.81 -20.45 15.78
CA GLY A 281 -0.61 -19.29 16.65
C GLY A 281 -0.29 -17.98 15.91
N LEU A 282 -0.04 -18.04 14.60
CA LEU A 282 0.31 -16.88 13.79
C LEU A 282 -0.95 -16.26 13.19
N PRO A 283 -1.35 -15.05 13.62
CA PRO A 283 -2.47 -14.34 13.01
C PRO A 283 -2.08 -13.85 11.61
N GLY A 284 -3.04 -13.87 10.71
CA GLY A 284 -2.89 -13.35 9.36
C GLY A 284 -4.24 -13.03 8.74
N PHE A 285 -4.19 -12.57 7.50
CA PHE A 285 -5.37 -12.41 6.66
C PHE A 285 -5.23 -13.29 5.43
N ARG A 286 -6.32 -13.94 5.06
CA ARG A 286 -6.41 -14.76 3.84
C ARG A 286 -6.37 -13.88 2.61
N GLU A 287 -6.00 -14.44 1.46
CA GLU A 287 -6.16 -13.73 0.18
C GLU A 287 -7.62 -13.79 -0.31
N HIS A 288 -8.28 -14.93 -0.09
CA HIS A 288 -9.70 -15.13 -0.42
C HIS A 288 -10.53 -15.23 0.87
N PRO A 289 -11.77 -14.70 0.87
CA PRO A 289 -12.62 -14.73 2.06
C PRO A 289 -12.91 -16.17 2.49
N HIS A 290 -13.24 -16.37 3.76
CA HIS A 290 -13.65 -17.66 4.30
C HIS A 290 -14.72 -18.33 3.43
N GLY A 291 -14.51 -19.61 3.11
CA GLY A 291 -15.38 -20.40 2.23
C GLY A 291 -15.15 -20.20 0.73
N VAL A 292 -14.14 -19.42 0.33
CA VAL A 292 -13.69 -19.27 -1.05
C VAL A 292 -12.24 -19.68 -1.15
N ASP A 293 -11.95 -20.59 -2.07
CA ASP A 293 -10.61 -20.97 -2.46
C ASP A 293 -10.27 -20.32 -3.81
N GLY A 294 -9.01 -19.93 -3.98
CA GLY A 294 -8.52 -19.29 -5.19
C GLY A 294 -7.00 -19.20 -5.18
N ALA A 295 -6.42 -19.06 -6.38
CA ALA A 295 -4.99 -18.87 -6.53
C ALA A 295 -4.55 -17.53 -5.93
N SER A 296 -3.32 -17.50 -5.43
CA SER A 296 -2.61 -16.25 -5.18
C SER A 296 -2.14 -15.65 -6.51
N ASP A 297 -1.99 -14.33 -6.52
CA ASP A 297 -1.30 -13.57 -7.56
C ASP A 297 0.00 -12.97 -7.01
N ILE A 298 0.67 -12.17 -7.83
CA ILE A 298 1.89 -11.48 -7.45
C ILE A 298 1.66 -10.44 -6.34
N ASP A 299 0.43 -9.90 -6.26
CA ASP A 299 0.02 -8.86 -5.31
C ASP A 299 -0.39 -9.42 -3.93
N SER A 300 -0.62 -10.73 -3.86
CA SER A 300 -0.96 -11.45 -2.63
C SER A 300 0.17 -11.40 -1.59
N GLY A 301 1.38 -11.01 -2.00
CA GLY A 301 2.56 -10.99 -1.15
C GLY A 301 3.01 -12.39 -0.73
N PRO A 302 3.78 -12.51 0.37
CA PRO A 302 4.24 -13.82 0.85
C PRO A 302 3.10 -14.61 1.48
N VAL A 303 2.37 -15.40 0.66
CA VAL A 303 1.30 -16.27 1.16
C VAL A 303 1.89 -17.53 1.78
N VAL A 304 1.69 -17.69 3.09
CA VAL A 304 2.21 -18.84 3.85
C VAL A 304 1.16 -19.95 3.90
N TRP A 305 1.54 -21.17 3.51
CA TRP A 305 0.72 -22.39 3.55
C TRP A 305 -0.49 -22.42 2.59
N VAL A 306 -0.28 -22.05 1.33
CA VAL A 306 -1.23 -22.35 0.25
C VAL A 306 -1.26 -23.85 0.01
N SER A 307 -2.44 -24.48 0.19
CA SER A 307 -2.67 -25.80 -0.39
C SER A 307 -3.12 -25.62 -1.83
N GLU A 308 -2.17 -25.38 -2.74
CA GLU A 308 -2.35 -25.66 -4.16
C GLU A 308 -0.98 -25.64 -4.86
N ALA A 309 -0.47 -26.86 -5.11
CA ALA A 309 0.52 -27.17 -6.15
C ALA A 309 1.92 -26.51 -6.08
N LEU A 310 2.81 -27.19 -5.36
CA LEU A 310 4.20 -27.45 -5.76
C LEU A 310 4.30 -28.28 -7.08
N LEU A 311 3.35 -28.10 -8.01
CA LEU A 311 3.08 -28.98 -9.17
C LEU A 311 2.78 -28.24 -10.48
N ARG A 312 3.26 -27.00 -10.64
CA ARG A 312 3.35 -26.34 -11.97
C ARG A 312 4.65 -25.54 -12.10
N LEU A 313 5.77 -26.25 -12.02
CA LEU A 313 6.99 -25.95 -12.77
C LEU A 313 7.24 -27.14 -13.71
#